data_AF-R6MXI6-F1
#
_entry.id   AF-R6MXI6-F1
#
_cell.length_a   1.000
_cell.length_b   1.000
_cell.length_c   1.000
_cell.angle_alpha   90.00
_cell.angle_beta   90.00
_cell.angle_gamma   90.00
#
_symmetry.space_group_name_H-M   'P 1'
#
loop_
_entity.id
_entity.type
_entity.pdbx_description
1 polymer ?
#
loop_
_entity_poly.entity_id
_entity_poly.type
_entity_poly.pdbx_seq_one_letter_code
_entity_poly.pdbx_strand_id
1 'polypeptide(L)'
;MQRFADENGNIALHDRLKEVDEKSAAHIHPNNVKRVIRALEYFEQTGEKISEHNDEQQQNESPFNFRYYVLRLPREILYERINKRVDIMREKGLTEEVKRLMDMGCTKDMVSMQGIGYRQIIDALEGRCSIDEAYDKIKLDTRHFAKRQFTWFNREKTVTWIDKDKFKDENELLEYCCSDLKSIKIE
;
A
#
# COMPACT_ATOMS: atom_id res chain seq x y z
N MET A 1 3.09 -6.94 22.53
CA MET A 1 1.74 -6.35 22.37
C MET A 1 0.75 -7.21 21.60
N GLN A 2 1.12 -7.94 20.54
CA GLN A 2 0.17 -8.80 19.80
C GLN A 2 -0.52 -9.85 20.69
N ARG A 3 0.24 -10.60 21.51
CA ARG A 3 -0.33 -11.56 22.48
C ARG A 3 -1.34 -10.92 23.43
N PHE A 4 -1.06 -9.71 23.90
CA PHE A 4 -1.98 -8.99 24.80
C PHE A 4 -3.32 -8.70 24.11
N ALA A 5 -3.30 -8.30 22.83
CA ALA A 5 -4.51 -8.08 22.04
C ALA A 5 -5.30 -9.39 21.83
N ASP A 6 -4.59 -10.49 21.59
CA ASP A 6 -5.21 -11.81 21.39
C ASP A 6 -5.84 -12.35 22.69
N GLU A 7 -5.23 -12.05 23.85
CA GLU A 7 -5.67 -12.52 25.17
C GLU A 7 -6.75 -11.63 25.83
N ASN A 8 -6.66 -10.30 25.66
CA ASN A 8 -7.50 -9.32 26.37
C ASN A 8 -8.44 -8.54 25.44
N GLY A 9 -8.31 -8.73 24.13
CA GLY A 9 -9.11 -8.08 23.10
C GLY A 9 -8.60 -6.70 22.68
N ASN A 10 -9.07 -6.28 21.51
CA ASN A 10 -8.65 -5.03 20.86
C ASN A 10 -9.06 -3.77 21.64
N ILE A 11 -10.18 -3.83 22.36
CA ILE A 11 -10.69 -2.70 23.15
C ILE A 11 -9.74 -2.41 24.32
N ALA A 12 -9.35 -3.45 25.07
CA ALA A 12 -8.41 -3.29 26.18
C ALA A 12 -7.05 -2.73 25.72
N LEU A 13 -6.57 -3.15 24.55
CA LEU A 13 -5.35 -2.57 23.98
C LEU A 13 -5.53 -1.09 23.59
N HIS A 14 -6.69 -0.73 23.04
CA HIS A 14 -7.02 0.65 22.67
C HIS A 14 -7.19 1.55 23.91
N ASP A 15 -7.77 1.04 24.99
CA ASP A 15 -7.86 1.77 26.26
C ASP A 15 -6.48 2.10 26.82
N ARG A 16 -5.52 1.17 26.74
CA ARG A 16 -4.12 1.45 27.08
C ARG A 16 -3.50 2.54 26.20
N LEU A 17 -3.83 2.57 24.90
CA LEU A 17 -3.40 3.68 24.04
C LEU A 17 -4.03 5.00 24.50
N LYS A 18 -5.30 5.00 24.90
CA LYS A 18 -6.00 6.19 25.38
C LYS A 18 -5.37 6.77 26.65
N GLU A 19 -4.87 5.92 27.54
CA GLU A 19 -4.17 6.33 28.77
C GLU A 19 -2.86 7.08 28.47
N VAL A 20 -2.12 6.69 27.42
CA VAL A 20 -0.82 7.29 27.09
C VAL A 20 -0.93 8.42 26.06
N ASP A 21 -1.83 8.28 25.09
CA ASP A 21 -2.00 9.17 23.95
C ASP A 21 -3.48 9.22 23.51
N GLU A 22 -4.27 10.01 24.24
CA GLU A 22 -5.69 10.23 23.96
C GLU A 22 -5.93 10.75 22.53
N LYS A 23 -5.03 11.60 22.03
CA LYS A 23 -5.14 12.15 20.67
C LYS A 23 -5.04 11.04 19.63
N SER A 24 -4.05 10.15 19.73
CA SER A 24 -3.94 9.00 18.82
C SER A 24 -5.10 8.03 18.98
N ALA A 25 -5.56 7.77 20.21
CA ALA A 25 -6.70 6.88 20.47
C ALA A 25 -8.00 7.38 19.81
N ALA A 26 -8.23 8.69 19.77
CA ALA A 26 -9.38 9.29 19.09
C ALA A 26 -9.37 9.07 17.56
N HIS A 27 -8.18 8.96 16.95
CA HIS A 27 -8.02 8.81 15.50
C HIS A 27 -7.87 7.36 15.05
N ILE A 28 -7.31 6.49 15.89
CA ILE A 28 -7.06 5.08 15.57
C ILE A 28 -8.22 4.23 16.07
N HIS A 29 -8.98 3.64 15.15
CA HIS A 29 -10.06 2.71 15.50
C HIS A 29 -9.51 1.47 16.25
N PRO A 30 -10.16 0.94 17.30
CA PRO A 30 -9.69 -0.21 18.08
C PRO A 30 -9.33 -1.45 17.25
N ASN A 31 -10.14 -1.74 16.22
CA ASN A 31 -9.88 -2.86 15.30
C ASN A 31 -8.62 -2.70 14.43
N ASN A 32 -7.99 -1.52 14.41
CA ASN A 32 -6.70 -1.32 13.75
C ASN A 32 -5.55 -1.64 14.71
N VAL A 33 -5.53 -2.90 15.18
CA VAL A 33 -4.61 -3.40 16.21
C VAL A 33 -3.16 -3.06 15.87
N LYS A 34 -2.74 -3.19 14.60
CA LYS A 34 -1.38 -2.86 14.17
C LYS A 34 -1.01 -1.40 14.43
N ARG A 35 -1.92 -0.46 14.19
CA ARG A 35 -1.68 0.97 14.48
C ARG A 35 -1.66 1.25 15.97
N VAL A 36 -2.54 0.60 16.74
CA VAL A 36 -2.56 0.73 18.20
C VAL A 36 -1.26 0.21 18.81
N ILE A 37 -0.83 -0.99 18.40
CA ILE A 37 0.45 -1.58 18.81
C ILE A 37 1.60 -0.64 18.48
N ARG A 38 1.66 -0.11 17.24
CA ARG A 38 2.75 0.78 16.82
C ARG A 38 2.81 2.06 17.65
N ALA A 39 1.66 2.64 18.00
CA ALA A 39 1.58 3.82 18.84
C ALA A 39 2.11 3.56 20.26
N LEU A 40 1.69 2.44 20.86
CA LEU A 40 2.17 2.00 22.17
C LEU A 40 3.67 1.66 22.16
N GLU A 41 4.13 0.93 21.15
CA GLU A 41 5.56 0.59 20.99
C GLU A 41 6.44 1.83 20.84
N TYR A 42 5.96 2.86 20.13
CA TYR A 42 6.68 4.12 20.01
C TYR A 42 6.83 4.78 21.38
N PHE A 43 5.72 4.91 22.14
CA PHE A 43 5.74 5.46 23.49
C PHE A 43 6.63 4.68 24.45
N GLU A 44 6.60 3.34 24.41
CA GLU A 44 7.46 2.50 25.26
C GLU A 44 8.95 2.64 24.92
N GLN A 45 9.29 2.94 23.67
CA GLN A 45 10.68 3.07 23.22
C GLN A 45 11.24 4.49 23.42
N THR A 46 10.43 5.53 23.22
CA THR A 46 10.90 6.93 23.24
C THR A 46 10.44 7.71 24.46
N GLY A 47 9.35 7.29 25.12
CA GLY A 47 8.65 8.07 26.13
C GLY A 47 7.76 9.19 25.56
N GLU A 48 7.74 9.35 24.24
CA GLU A 48 7.00 10.41 23.54
C GLU A 48 5.71 9.89 22.91
N LYS A 49 4.69 10.75 22.78
CA LYS A 49 3.42 10.36 22.17
C LYS A 49 3.56 10.34 20.65
N ILE A 50 3.05 9.29 20.01
CA ILE A 50 3.08 9.20 18.54
C ILE A 50 2.26 10.32 17.90
N SER A 51 1.24 10.85 18.58
CA SER A 51 0.48 12.00 18.09
C SER A 51 1.35 13.25 17.94
N GLU A 52 2.23 13.51 18.91
CA GLU A 52 3.12 14.69 18.93
C GLU A 52 4.15 14.56 17.81
N HIS A 53 4.78 13.39 17.69
CA HIS A 53 5.67 13.08 16.58
C HIS A 53 5.01 13.26 15.21
N ASN A 54 3.77 12.79 15.03
CA ASN A 54 3.05 12.94 13.76
C ASN A 54 2.75 14.41 13.44
N ASP A 55 2.42 15.24 14.44
CA ASP A 55 2.20 16.67 14.24
C ASP A 55 3.48 17.38 13.79
N GLU A 56 4.62 17.06 14.42
CA GLU A 56 5.93 17.59 14.02
C GLU A 56 6.28 17.17 12.59
N GLN A 57 6.11 15.89 12.26
CA GLN A 57 6.35 15.40 10.90
C GLN A 57 5.45 16.04 9.86
N GLN A 58 4.22 16.43 10.24
CA GLN A 58 3.30 17.11 9.34
C GLN A 58 3.74 18.55 9.03
N GLN A 59 4.54 19.18 9.89
CA GLN A 59 5.12 20.50 9.68
C GLN A 59 6.39 20.47 8.81
N ASN A 60 6.97 19.28 8.58
CA ASN A 60 8.15 19.15 7.73
C ASN A 60 7.79 19.44 6.27
N GLU A 61 8.35 20.53 5.76
CA GLU A 61 8.31 20.83 4.34
C GLU A 61 9.42 20.08 3.61
N SER A 62 9.13 19.66 2.38
CA SER A 62 10.14 19.02 1.53
C SER A 62 11.27 20.00 1.24
N PRO A 63 12.55 19.61 1.38
CA PRO A 63 13.68 20.46 0.98
C PRO A 63 13.78 20.63 -0.54
N PHE A 64 12.99 19.87 -1.31
CA PHE A 64 12.92 19.96 -2.76
C PHE A 64 11.64 20.67 -3.20
N ASN A 65 11.77 21.57 -4.17
CA ASN A 65 10.65 22.01 -4.99
C ASN A 65 10.36 20.92 -6.02
N PHE A 66 9.36 20.08 -5.73
CA PHE A 66 8.99 18.96 -6.58
C PHE A 66 7.58 19.13 -7.13
N ARG A 67 7.35 18.52 -8.29
CA ARG A 67 6.01 18.25 -8.79
C ARG A 67 5.80 16.75 -8.89
N TYR A 68 4.70 16.30 -8.30
CA TYR A 68 4.37 14.89 -8.26
C TYR A 68 3.17 14.60 -9.16
N TYR A 69 3.41 13.76 -10.17
CA TYR A 69 2.41 13.37 -11.16
C TYR A 69 1.83 12.00 -10.85
N VAL A 70 0.50 11.89 -10.94
CA VAL A 70 -0.20 10.61 -10.83
C VAL A 70 -0.98 10.36 -12.12
N LEU A 71 -0.62 9.27 -12.80
CA LEU A 71 -1.32 8.84 -13.99
C LEU A 71 -2.60 8.12 -13.60
N ARG A 72 -3.71 8.50 -14.24
CA ARG A 72 -4.98 7.80 -14.13
C ARG A 72 -5.50 7.38 -15.50
N LEU A 73 -6.30 6.34 -15.48
CA LEU A 73 -7.03 5.82 -16.62
C LEU A 73 -8.49 5.61 -16.21
N PRO A 74 -9.42 5.62 -17.18
CA PRO A 74 -10.76 5.11 -16.96
C PRO A 74 -10.73 3.72 -16.31
N ARG A 75 -11.63 3.49 -15.36
CA ARG A 75 -11.62 2.28 -14.51
C ARG A 75 -11.68 0.99 -15.31
N GLU A 76 -12.46 0.99 -16.40
CA GLU A 76 -12.62 -0.16 -17.29
C GLU A 76 -11.29 -0.53 -17.96
N ILE A 77 -10.62 0.45 -18.59
CA ILE A 77 -9.31 0.30 -19.23
C ILE A 77 -8.27 -0.18 -18.21
N LEU A 78 -8.26 0.41 -17.02
CA LEU A 78 -7.31 0.02 -15.96
C LEU A 78 -7.51 -1.45 -15.53
N TYR A 79 -8.76 -1.86 -15.34
CA TYR A 79 -9.07 -3.22 -14.88
C TYR A 79 -8.78 -4.27 -15.95
N GLU A 80 -9.06 -3.96 -17.22
CA GLU A 80 -8.66 -4.80 -18.34
C GLU A 80 -7.14 -4.99 -18.38
N ARG A 81 -6.37 -3.90 -18.28
CA ARG A 81 -4.90 -3.95 -18.24
C ARG A 81 -4.37 -4.73 -17.04
N ILE A 82 -4.97 -4.57 -15.87
CA ILE A 82 -4.61 -5.34 -14.67
C ILE A 82 -4.82 -6.83 -14.92
N ASN A 83 -5.98 -7.24 -15.44
CA ASN A 83 -6.30 -8.63 -15.68
C ASN A 83 -5.31 -9.24 -16.69
N LYS A 84 -5.10 -8.55 -17.82
CA LYS A 84 -4.16 -8.96 -18.86
C LYS A 84 -2.73 -9.07 -18.32
N ARG A 85 -2.30 -8.15 -17.45
CA ARG A 85 -0.97 -8.21 -16.82
C ARG A 85 -0.82 -9.46 -15.96
N VAL A 86 -1.85 -9.83 -15.19
CA VAL A 86 -1.82 -11.05 -14.36
C VAL A 86 -1.78 -12.30 -15.24
N ASP A 87 -2.51 -12.33 -16.35
CA ASP A 87 -2.44 -13.43 -17.32
C ASP A 87 -1.03 -13.56 -17.92
N ILE A 88 -0.41 -12.44 -18.30
CA ILE A 88 0.99 -12.43 -18.76
C ILE A 88 1.95 -12.92 -17.66
N MET A 89 1.73 -12.54 -16.39
CA MET A 89 2.55 -13.05 -15.27
C MET A 89 2.41 -14.56 -15.09
N ARG A 90 1.21 -15.11 -15.33
CA ARG A 90 0.98 -16.55 -15.36
C ARG A 90 1.79 -17.23 -16.46
N GLU A 91 1.66 -16.74 -17.68
CA GLU A 91 2.39 -17.25 -18.85
C GLU A 91 3.92 -17.17 -18.68
N LYS A 92 4.41 -16.13 -18.00
CA LYS A 92 5.83 -15.94 -17.69
C LYS A 92 6.34 -16.76 -16.51
N GLY A 93 5.50 -17.59 -15.89
CA GLY A 93 5.91 -18.53 -14.87
C GLY A 93 6.03 -17.96 -13.45
N LEU A 94 5.08 -17.09 -13.05
CA LEU A 94 4.98 -16.62 -11.67
C LEU A 94 4.88 -17.79 -10.66
N THR A 95 4.18 -18.87 -11.02
CA THR A 95 4.03 -20.02 -10.10
C THR A 95 5.37 -20.70 -9.85
N GLU A 96 6.17 -20.87 -10.90
CA GLU A 96 7.50 -21.46 -10.87
C GLU A 96 8.48 -20.55 -10.12
N GLU A 97 8.36 -19.23 -10.28
CA GLU A 97 9.14 -18.27 -9.49
C GLU A 97 8.87 -18.42 -7.98
N VAL A 98 7.60 -18.43 -7.58
CA VAL A 98 7.23 -18.58 -6.17
C VAL A 98 7.71 -19.91 -5.61
N LYS A 99 7.54 -21.00 -6.38
CA LYS A 99 8.04 -22.33 -5.98
C LYS A 99 9.56 -22.31 -5.74
N ARG A 100 10.34 -21.73 -6.66
CA ARG A 100 11.80 -21.61 -6.48
C ARG A 100 12.17 -20.83 -5.21
N LEU A 101 11.47 -19.75 -4.92
CA LEU A 101 11.71 -18.97 -3.69
C LEU A 101 11.41 -19.77 -2.43
N MET A 102 10.33 -20.55 -2.42
CA MET A 102 10.02 -21.47 -1.32
C MET A 102 11.10 -22.54 -1.16
N ASP A 103 11.57 -23.12 -2.27
CA ASP A 103 12.66 -24.11 -2.27
C ASP A 103 13.98 -23.51 -1.74
N MET A 104 14.20 -22.21 -1.91
CA MET A 104 15.32 -21.46 -1.33
C MET A 104 15.14 -21.13 0.17
N GLY A 105 14.01 -21.50 0.78
CA GLY A 105 13.71 -21.28 2.18
C GLY A 105 12.94 -19.98 2.48
N CYS A 106 12.43 -19.27 1.45
CA CYS A 106 11.55 -18.14 1.70
C CYS A 106 10.19 -18.64 2.23
N THR A 107 9.85 -18.22 3.44
CA THR A 107 8.61 -18.64 4.10
C THR A 107 7.50 -17.64 3.87
N LYS A 108 6.24 -18.09 3.96
CA LYS A 108 5.08 -17.22 3.78
C LYS A 108 5.09 -16.02 4.72
N ASP A 109 5.64 -16.15 5.93
CA ASP A 109 5.61 -15.10 6.96
C ASP A 109 6.59 -13.95 6.66
N MET A 110 7.49 -14.11 5.68
CA MET A 110 8.39 -13.05 5.24
C MET A 110 7.60 -11.94 4.51
N VAL A 111 7.94 -10.68 4.80
CA VAL A 111 7.28 -9.50 4.21
C VAL A 111 7.29 -9.53 2.69
N SER A 112 8.41 -9.97 2.07
CA SER A 112 8.53 -10.14 0.63
C SER A 112 7.53 -11.13 0.04
N MET A 113 7.20 -12.20 0.78
CA MET A 113 6.29 -13.26 0.35
C MET A 113 4.81 -12.92 0.60
N GLN A 114 4.52 -11.83 1.31
CA GLN A 114 3.17 -11.32 1.56
C GLN A 114 2.62 -10.43 0.43
N GLY A 115 3.41 -10.19 -0.63
CA GLY A 115 3.00 -9.43 -1.80
C GLY A 115 1.82 -10.06 -2.55
N ILE A 116 0.99 -9.22 -3.19
CA ILE A 116 -0.08 -9.68 -4.10
C ILE A 116 0.56 -10.41 -5.28
N GLY A 117 0.12 -11.64 -5.54
CA GLY A 117 0.82 -12.58 -6.40
C GLY A 117 1.36 -13.72 -5.55
N TYR A 118 2.45 -13.47 -4.84
CA TYR A 118 3.17 -14.46 -4.03
C TYR A 118 2.27 -15.16 -3.02
N ARG A 119 1.58 -14.39 -2.16
CA ARG A 119 0.76 -14.99 -1.10
C ARG A 119 -0.34 -15.90 -1.65
N GLN A 120 -1.00 -15.50 -2.74
CA GLN A 120 -2.07 -16.29 -3.36
C GLN A 120 -1.52 -17.57 -4.01
N ILE A 121 -0.35 -17.50 -4.65
CA ILE A 121 0.30 -18.70 -5.20
C ILE A 121 0.75 -19.64 -4.08
N ILE A 122 1.32 -19.12 -2.98
CA ILE A 122 1.68 -19.94 -1.82
C ILE A 122 0.44 -20.65 -1.26
N ASP A 123 -0.69 -19.95 -1.10
CA ASP A 123 -1.96 -20.56 -0.65
C ASP A 123 -2.37 -21.74 -1.56
N ALA A 124 -2.21 -21.62 -2.88
CA ALA A 124 -2.49 -22.70 -3.81
C ALA A 124 -1.48 -23.86 -3.72
N LEU A 125 -0.18 -23.56 -3.59
CA LEU A 125 0.87 -24.57 -3.42
C LEU A 125 0.72 -25.34 -2.10
N GLU A 126 0.15 -24.72 -1.07
CA GLU A 126 -0.22 -25.36 0.20
C GLU A 126 -1.58 -26.08 0.15
N GLY A 127 -2.24 -26.14 -1.02
CA GLY A 127 -3.49 -26.87 -1.22
C GLY A 127 -4.75 -26.20 -0.65
N ARG A 128 -4.70 -24.91 -0.31
CA ARG A 128 -5.86 -24.15 0.21
C ARG A 128 -6.85 -23.74 -0.87
N CYS A 129 -6.39 -23.67 -2.12
CA CYS A 129 -7.19 -23.41 -3.31
C CYS A 129 -6.49 -23.98 -4.55
N SER A 130 -7.18 -24.02 -5.68
CA SER A 130 -6.57 -24.32 -6.97
C SER A 130 -5.68 -23.18 -7.46
N ILE A 131 -4.79 -23.49 -8.42
CA ILE A 131 -3.94 -22.48 -9.08
C ILE A 131 -4.81 -21.45 -9.84
N ASP A 132 -5.89 -21.89 -10.47
CA ASP A 132 -6.80 -20.99 -11.19
C ASP A 132 -7.48 -19.99 -10.25
N GLU A 133 -8.00 -20.47 -9.11
CA GLU A 133 -8.59 -19.61 -8.08
C GLU A 133 -7.57 -18.62 -7.51
N ALA A 134 -6.31 -19.02 -7.36
CA ALA A 134 -5.25 -18.11 -6.93
C ALA A 134 -5.04 -16.98 -7.95
N TYR A 135 -4.99 -17.27 -9.25
CA TYR A 135 -4.86 -16.23 -10.28
C TYR A 135 -6.07 -15.30 -10.34
N ASP A 136 -7.29 -15.80 -10.17
CA ASP A 136 -8.49 -14.97 -10.07
C ASP A 136 -8.45 -14.05 -8.85
N LYS A 137 -7.97 -14.56 -7.71
CA LYS A 137 -7.75 -13.78 -6.49
C LYS A 137 -6.66 -12.73 -6.68
N ILE A 138 -5.58 -13.02 -7.40
CA ILE A 138 -4.52 -12.04 -7.74
C ILE A 138 -5.13 -10.89 -8.56
N LYS A 139 -5.95 -11.19 -9.57
CA LYS A 139 -6.65 -10.18 -10.38
C LYS A 139 -7.52 -9.29 -9.49
N LEU A 140 -8.35 -9.90 -8.63
CA LEU A 140 -9.23 -9.19 -7.70
C LEU A 140 -8.45 -8.29 -6.74
N ASP A 141 -7.45 -8.84 -6.04
CA ASP A 141 -6.67 -8.13 -5.05
C ASP A 141 -5.85 -7.00 -5.67
N THR A 142 -5.36 -7.18 -6.91
CA THR A 142 -4.67 -6.11 -7.65
C THR A 142 -5.63 -4.96 -8.00
N ARG A 143 -6.88 -5.25 -8.38
CA ARG A 143 -7.91 -4.19 -8.60
C ARG A 143 -8.27 -3.47 -7.31
N HIS A 144 -8.38 -4.20 -6.19
CA HIS A 144 -8.59 -3.60 -4.87
C HIS A 144 -7.40 -2.74 -4.44
N PHE A 145 -6.18 -3.19 -4.71
CA PHE A 145 -4.97 -2.41 -4.45
C PHE A 145 -4.94 -1.12 -5.26
N ALA A 146 -5.21 -1.19 -6.56
CA ALA A 146 -5.34 0.00 -7.41
C ALA A 146 -6.40 0.98 -6.87
N LYS A 147 -7.59 0.48 -6.48
CA LYS A 147 -8.63 1.31 -5.85
C LYS A 147 -8.13 2.00 -4.57
N ARG A 148 -7.38 1.29 -3.72
CA ARG A 148 -6.78 1.87 -2.50
C ARG A 148 -5.74 2.94 -2.83
N GLN A 149 -4.91 2.73 -3.86
CA GLN A 149 -3.97 3.74 -4.33
C GLN A 149 -4.70 5.01 -4.78
N PHE A 150 -5.76 4.90 -5.59
CA PHE A 150 -6.58 6.06 -5.95
C PHE A 150 -7.21 6.75 -4.75
N THR A 151 -7.73 5.98 -3.79
CA THR A 151 -8.31 6.55 -2.56
C THR A 151 -7.27 7.33 -1.77
N TRP A 152 -6.02 6.86 -1.75
CA TRP A 152 -4.90 7.56 -1.10
C TRP A 152 -4.55 8.84 -1.86
N PHE A 153 -4.26 8.77 -3.16
CA PHE A 153 -3.90 9.94 -3.96
C PHE A 153 -5.02 11.00 -4.05
N ASN A 154 -6.29 10.61 -3.97
CA ASN A 154 -7.39 11.56 -3.92
C ASN A 154 -7.43 12.40 -2.63
N ARG A 155 -6.76 11.95 -1.57
CA ARG A 155 -6.62 12.71 -0.30
C ARG A 155 -5.39 13.61 -0.31
N GLU A 156 -4.46 13.38 -1.21
CA GLU A 156 -3.24 14.17 -1.34
C GLU A 156 -3.53 15.50 -2.04
N LYS A 157 -3.17 16.61 -1.40
CA LYS A 157 -3.49 17.96 -1.87
C LYS A 157 -2.57 18.45 -2.99
N THR A 158 -1.38 17.87 -3.12
CA THR A 158 -0.31 18.32 -4.02
C THR A 158 -0.16 17.47 -5.28
N VAL A 159 -1.06 16.49 -5.48
CA VAL A 159 -1.02 15.61 -6.65
C VAL A 159 -1.43 16.35 -7.92
N THR A 160 -0.59 16.25 -8.95
CA THR A 160 -0.95 16.63 -10.32
C THR A 160 -1.47 15.41 -11.07
N TRP A 161 -2.78 15.34 -11.30
CA TRP A 161 -3.42 14.23 -12.02
C TRP A 161 -3.25 14.35 -13.53
N ILE A 162 -2.89 13.25 -14.18
CA ILE A 162 -2.79 13.16 -15.64
C ILE A 162 -3.71 12.05 -16.15
N ASP A 163 -4.65 12.42 -17.03
CA ASP A 163 -5.49 11.48 -17.78
C ASP A 163 -4.66 10.83 -18.89
N LYS A 164 -4.09 9.65 -18.62
CA LYS A 164 -3.14 8.99 -19.51
C LYS A 164 -3.74 8.67 -20.89
N ASP A 165 -5.03 8.41 -20.95
CA ASP A 165 -5.79 8.10 -22.17
C ASP A 165 -5.96 9.29 -23.12
N LYS A 166 -5.64 10.51 -22.67
CA LYS A 166 -5.64 11.71 -23.53
C LYS A 166 -4.35 11.92 -24.31
N PHE A 167 -3.33 11.11 -24.03
CA PHE A 167 -2.03 11.18 -24.71
C PHE A 167 -1.91 10.02 -25.68
N LYS A 168 -1.38 10.29 -26.86
CA LYS A 168 -1.15 9.32 -27.93
C LYS A 168 -0.14 8.25 -27.50
N ASP A 169 0.94 8.66 -26.85
CA ASP A 169 2.02 7.79 -26.41
C ASP A 169 2.77 8.37 -25.20
N GLU A 170 3.78 7.63 -24.72
CA GLU A 170 4.58 8.02 -23.56
C GLU A 170 5.47 9.25 -23.84
N ASN A 171 5.81 9.52 -25.12
CA ASN A 171 6.66 10.66 -25.46
C ASN A 171 5.86 11.95 -25.32
N GLU A 172 4.63 11.99 -25.84
CA GLU A 172 3.74 13.14 -25.68
C GLU A 172 3.44 13.43 -24.19
N LEU A 173 3.20 12.37 -23.40
CA LEU A 173 3.02 12.47 -21.95
C LEU A 173 4.25 13.05 -21.25
N LEU A 174 5.45 12.59 -21.64
CA LEU A 174 6.71 13.07 -21.09
C LEU A 174 6.97 14.53 -21.46
N GLU A 175 6.71 14.91 -22.71
CA GLU A 175 6.82 16.29 -23.18
C GLU A 175 5.88 17.22 -22.40
N TYR A 176 4.65 16.79 -22.16
CA TYR A 176 3.71 17.51 -21.30
C TYR A 176 4.26 17.69 -19.88
N CYS A 177 4.72 16.61 -19.24
CA CYS A 177 5.32 16.70 -17.89
C CYS A 177 6.51 17.66 -17.87
N CYS A 178 7.40 17.59 -18.88
CA CYS A 178 8.57 18.47 -18.98
C CYS A 178 8.18 19.94 -19.14
N SER A 179 7.15 20.22 -19.96
CA SER A 179 6.64 21.59 -20.17
C SER A 179 6.01 22.15 -18.89
N ASP A 180 5.17 21.34 -18.23
CA ASP A 180 4.51 21.72 -16.98
C ASP A 180 5.53 21.93 -15.84
N LEU A 181 6.57 21.10 -15.74
CA LEU A 181 7.69 21.32 -14.81
C LEU A 181 8.42 22.64 -15.05
N LYS A 182 8.70 23.00 -16.31
CA LYS A 182 9.39 24.26 -16.66
C LYS A 182 8.55 25.50 -16.38
N SER A 183 7.23 25.36 -16.33
CA SER A 183 6.31 26.48 -16.01
C SER A 183 6.35 26.88 -14.54
N ILE A 184 6.94 26.04 -13.68
CA ILE A 184 7.10 26.33 -12.25
C ILE A 184 8.18 27.39 -12.10
N LYS A 185 7.79 28.58 -11.65
CA LYS A 185 8.75 29.58 -11.19
C LYS A 185 9.44 29.05 -9.94
N ILE A 186 10.77 28.98 -9.99
CA ILE A 186 11.60 28.82 -8.80
C ILE A 186 11.67 30.24 -8.20
N GLU A 187 10.96 30.47 -7.09
CA GLU A 187 11.22 31.65 -6.25
C GLU A 187 12.50 31.44 -5.43
#